data_AF-A0A6D0FA14-F1
#
_entry.id   AF-A0A6D0FA14-F1
#
_cell.length_a   1.000
_cell.length_b   1.000
_cell.length_c   1.000
_cell.angle_alpha   90.00
_cell.angle_beta   90.00
_cell.angle_gamma   90.00
#
_symmetry.space_group_name_H-M   'P 1'
#
loop_
_entity.id
_entity.type
_entity.pdbx_description
1 polymer ?
#
loop_
_entity_poly.entity_id
_entity_poly.type
_entity_poly.pdbx_seq_one_letter_code
_entity_poly.pdbx_strand_id
1 'polypeptide(L)'
;MPVLQWGMLCVLSLLLSIGFLAVHLPAALLLGPMIAGIIFSMRGITLQLPRSAFLAAQAILGCMIAQNLTGSILTTLAVNWPIVLAILLVTLLSSAIVGWLLVRYSSLPGNTGAWGSSPGGAAAMVAMAQDYGADIRLVAFMQYLRVLFVAGAAVLVTRMMLGDNAEAVNQHIVWFPPVSINLLLTILLAVVAGTVGCLLRLPSGTMLIPMLAGAVLQSGQLITIELPEWLLAMAYMAIG
;
A
#
# COMPACT_ATOMS: atom_id res chain seq x y z
N MET A 1 -2.52 -17.36 23.05
CA MET A 1 -1.05 -17.13 22.94
C MET A 1 -0.79 -16.31 21.69
N PRO A 2 -0.07 -15.18 21.78
CA PRO A 2 0.12 -14.25 20.64
C PRO A 2 0.84 -14.90 19.46
N VAL A 3 1.76 -15.84 19.70
CA VAL A 3 2.48 -16.59 18.66
C VAL A 3 1.54 -17.44 17.79
N LEU A 4 0.50 -18.03 18.39
CA LEU A 4 -0.50 -18.82 17.66
C LEU A 4 -1.37 -17.92 16.78
N GLN A 5 -1.71 -16.72 17.25
CA GLN A 5 -2.49 -15.74 16.47
C GLN A 5 -1.70 -15.21 15.28
N TRP A 6 -0.41 -14.93 15.45
CA TRP A 6 0.51 -14.62 14.35
C TRP A 6 0.59 -15.75 13.34
N GLY A 7 0.78 -17.00 13.81
CA GLY A 7 0.81 -18.17 12.95
C GLY A 7 -0.47 -18.34 12.13
N MET A 8 -1.64 -18.21 12.77
CA MET A 8 -2.93 -18.30 12.07
C MET A 8 -3.14 -17.15 11.07
N LEU A 9 -2.72 -15.93 11.40
CA LEU A 9 -2.79 -14.79 10.48
C LEU A 9 -1.91 -15.06 9.27
N CYS A 10 -0.63 -15.45 9.48
CA CYS A 10 0.29 -15.76 8.39
C CYS A 10 -0.25 -16.87 7.48
N VAL A 11 -0.76 -17.96 8.05
CA VAL A 11 -1.31 -19.08 7.28
C VAL A 11 -2.53 -18.64 6.48
N LEU A 12 -3.47 -17.89 7.08
CA LEU A 12 -4.66 -17.41 6.38
C LEU A 12 -4.29 -16.45 5.24
N SER A 13 -3.39 -15.49 5.49
CA SER A 13 -2.87 -14.57 4.48
C SER A 13 -2.24 -15.32 3.31
N LEU A 14 -1.41 -16.32 3.60
CA LEU A 14 -0.70 -17.10 2.58
C LEU A 14 -1.67 -17.94 1.74
N LEU A 15 -2.64 -18.61 2.38
CA LEU A 15 -3.67 -19.39 1.68
C LEU A 15 -4.52 -18.51 0.76
N LEU A 16 -4.96 -17.33 1.25
CA LEU A 16 -5.73 -16.39 0.45
C LEU A 16 -4.91 -15.83 -0.72
N SER A 17 -3.65 -15.44 -0.48
CA SER A 17 -2.77 -14.95 -1.54
C SER A 17 -2.47 -16.00 -2.59
N ILE A 18 -2.22 -17.26 -2.22
CA ILE A 18 -2.03 -18.36 -3.18
C ILE A 18 -3.31 -18.59 -3.98
N GLY A 19 -4.48 -18.58 -3.33
CA GLY A 19 -5.77 -18.69 -4.01
C GLY A 19 -5.98 -17.58 -5.04
N PHE A 20 -5.66 -16.34 -4.68
CA PHE A 20 -5.75 -15.20 -5.60
C PHE A 20 -4.69 -15.23 -6.70
N LEU A 21 -3.50 -15.76 -6.44
CA LEU A 21 -2.46 -15.99 -7.44
C LEU A 21 -2.92 -17.03 -8.47
N ALA A 22 -3.58 -18.11 -8.02
CA ALA A 22 -4.14 -19.14 -8.89
C ALA A 22 -5.27 -18.60 -9.78
N VAL A 23 -6.05 -17.65 -9.26
CA VAL A 23 -7.07 -16.92 -10.04
C VAL A 23 -6.42 -15.81 -10.90
N HIS A 24 -5.10 -15.61 -10.84
CA HIS A 24 -4.35 -14.57 -11.57
C HIS A 24 -4.82 -13.15 -11.25
N LEU A 25 -5.15 -12.85 -9.99
CA LEU A 25 -5.57 -11.50 -9.60
C LEU A 25 -4.33 -10.59 -9.46
N PRO A 26 -4.24 -9.48 -10.22
CA PRO A 26 -3.25 -8.45 -9.95
C PRO A 26 -3.42 -7.97 -8.50
N ALA A 27 -2.33 -7.86 -7.73
CA ALA A 27 -2.33 -7.58 -6.28
C ALA A 27 -2.79 -8.72 -5.33
N ALA A 28 -2.80 -9.98 -5.78
CA ALA A 28 -3.07 -11.15 -4.92
C ALA A 28 -2.26 -11.17 -3.60
N LEU A 29 -1.00 -10.74 -3.65
CA LEU A 29 -0.07 -10.70 -2.52
C LEU A 29 -0.43 -9.63 -1.47
N LEU A 30 -1.20 -8.61 -1.84
CA LEU A 30 -1.67 -7.57 -0.92
C LEU A 30 -3.11 -7.83 -0.46
N LEU A 31 -4.00 -8.28 -1.36
CA LEU A 31 -5.41 -8.53 -1.03
C LEU A 31 -5.57 -9.66 0.01
N GLY A 32 -4.75 -10.72 -0.07
CA GLY A 32 -4.79 -11.84 0.87
C GLY A 32 -4.55 -11.41 2.34
N PRO A 33 -3.40 -10.79 2.66
CA PRO A 33 -3.12 -10.25 3.98
C PRO A 33 -4.17 -9.27 4.49
N MET A 34 -4.64 -8.36 3.63
CA MET A 34 -5.68 -7.40 4.02
C MET A 34 -6.97 -8.06 4.46
N ILE A 35 -7.46 -9.06 3.72
CA ILE A 35 -8.69 -9.78 4.09
C ILE A 35 -8.47 -10.55 5.40
N ALA A 36 -7.32 -11.21 5.55
CA ALA A 36 -6.98 -11.91 6.78
C ALA A 36 -6.92 -10.94 7.98
N GLY A 37 -6.26 -9.79 7.83
CA GLY A 37 -6.17 -8.72 8.84
C GLY A 37 -7.53 -8.16 9.22
N ILE A 38 -8.41 -7.90 8.24
CA ILE A 38 -9.78 -7.44 8.45
C ILE A 38 -10.60 -8.48 9.25
N ILE A 39 -10.52 -9.76 8.90
CA ILE A 39 -11.21 -10.86 9.62
C ILE A 39 -10.74 -10.94 11.07
N PHE A 40 -9.43 -10.84 11.30
CA PHE A 40 -8.85 -10.87 12.65
C PHE A 40 -9.22 -9.64 13.47
N SER A 41 -9.23 -8.45 12.84
CA SER A 41 -9.65 -7.20 13.46
C SER A 41 -11.12 -7.24 13.89
N MET A 42 -12.01 -7.80 13.07
CA MET A 42 -13.43 -8.01 13.43
C MET A 42 -13.61 -8.97 14.60
N ARG A 43 -12.69 -9.94 14.79
CA ARG A 43 -12.68 -10.86 15.93
C ARG A 43 -12.06 -10.27 17.21
N GLY A 44 -11.69 -8.99 17.20
CA GLY A 44 -11.11 -8.29 18.35
C GLY A 44 -9.64 -8.64 18.62
N ILE A 45 -8.98 -9.36 17.71
CA ILE A 45 -7.57 -9.73 17.84
C ILE A 45 -6.71 -8.51 17.50
N THR A 46 -5.84 -8.10 18.43
CA THR A 46 -4.95 -6.95 18.27
C THR A 46 -3.52 -7.41 18.03
N LEU A 47 -3.22 -7.75 16.79
CA LEU A 47 -1.84 -7.98 16.36
C LEU A 47 -1.26 -6.65 15.92
N GLN A 48 -0.32 -6.13 16.71
CA GLN A 48 0.41 -4.91 16.37
C GLN A 48 1.73 -5.31 15.71
N LEU A 49 1.90 -4.93 14.44
CA LEU A 49 3.18 -5.05 13.78
C LEU A 49 4.17 -4.04 14.40
N PRO A 50 5.43 -4.41 14.67
CA PRO A 50 6.41 -3.46 15.16
C PRO A 50 6.58 -2.31 14.16
N ARG A 51 6.63 -1.08 14.69
CA ARG A 51 6.71 0.14 13.88
C ARG A 51 7.85 0.11 12.86
N SER A 52 9.00 -0.47 13.22
CA SER A 52 10.14 -0.63 12.32
C SER A 52 9.82 -1.47 11.08
N ALA A 53 9.10 -2.59 11.23
CA ALA A 53 8.73 -3.44 10.11
C ALA A 53 7.73 -2.75 9.19
N PHE A 54 6.75 -2.02 9.75
CA PHE A 54 5.81 -1.23 8.95
C PHE A 54 6.50 -0.13 8.15
N LEU A 55 7.43 0.61 8.77
CA LEU A 55 8.20 1.66 8.09
C LEU A 55 9.14 1.08 7.03
N ALA A 56 9.75 -0.08 7.28
CA ALA A 56 10.58 -0.78 6.29
C ALA A 56 9.75 -1.22 5.08
N ALA A 57 8.55 -1.77 5.30
CA ALA A 57 7.64 -2.16 4.23
C ALA A 57 7.22 -0.95 3.38
N GLN A 58 6.92 0.18 4.00
CA GLN A 58 6.63 1.43 3.28
C GLN A 58 7.82 1.92 2.44
N ALA A 59 9.05 1.79 2.94
CA ALA A 59 10.23 2.18 2.18
C ALA A 59 10.44 1.28 0.95
N ILE A 60 10.26 -0.03 1.11
CA ILE A 60 10.34 -1.01 0.02
C ILE A 60 9.27 -0.73 -1.04
N LEU A 61 8.02 -0.49 -0.64
CA LEU A 61 6.96 -0.09 -1.58
C LEU A 61 7.26 1.25 -2.27
N GLY A 62 7.87 2.19 -1.56
CA GLY A 62 8.34 3.45 -2.15
C GLY A 62 9.35 3.20 -3.27
N CYS A 63 10.32 2.31 -3.05
CA CYS A 63 11.26 1.89 -4.10
C CYS A 63 10.56 1.16 -5.26
N MET A 64 9.52 0.36 -5.00
CA MET A 64 8.74 -0.29 -6.05
C MET A 64 8.01 0.72 -6.95
N ILE A 65 7.44 1.76 -6.33
CA ILE A 65 6.82 2.84 -7.10
C ILE A 65 7.90 3.55 -7.92
N ALA A 66 9.04 3.89 -7.32
CA ALA A 66 10.18 4.49 -8.02
C ALA A 66 10.65 3.67 -9.23
N GLN A 67 10.66 2.33 -9.11
CA GLN A 67 11.03 1.43 -10.20
C GLN A 67 10.16 1.60 -11.45
N ASN A 68 8.89 1.93 -11.24
CA ASN A 68 7.91 2.16 -12.31
C ASN A 68 7.93 3.61 -12.83
N LEU A 69 8.54 4.56 -12.12
CA LEU A 69 8.71 5.94 -12.57
C LEU A 69 9.89 6.06 -13.53
N THR A 70 9.63 5.78 -14.81
CA THR A 70 10.60 6.04 -15.89
C THR A 70 10.62 7.52 -16.28
N GLY A 71 11.72 7.96 -16.89
CA GLY A 71 11.85 9.35 -17.37
C GLY A 71 10.75 9.77 -18.34
N SER A 72 10.23 8.86 -19.18
CA SER A 72 9.11 9.11 -20.09
C SER A 72 7.76 9.30 -19.37
N ILE A 73 7.53 8.57 -18.28
CA ILE A 73 6.34 8.75 -17.44
C ILE A 73 6.43 10.11 -16.72
N LEU A 74 7.61 10.47 -16.21
CA LEU A 74 7.84 11.77 -15.58
C LEU A 74 7.63 12.95 -16.53
N THR A 75 8.11 12.87 -17.77
CA THR A 75 7.87 13.93 -18.77
C THR A 75 6.39 13.99 -19.16
N THR A 76 5.72 12.85 -19.29
CA THR A 76 4.28 12.79 -19.57
C THR A 76 3.46 13.41 -18.42
N LEU A 77 3.82 13.12 -17.17
CA LEU A 77 3.26 13.75 -15.97
C LEU A 77 3.51 15.26 -15.96
N ALA A 78 4.72 15.70 -16.32
CA ALA A 78 5.08 17.11 -16.35
C ALA A 78 4.34 17.89 -17.44
N VAL A 79 4.09 17.29 -18.61
CA VAL A 79 3.31 17.91 -19.69
C VAL A 79 1.82 17.96 -19.34
N ASN A 80 1.28 16.89 -18.75
CA ASN A 80 -0.14 16.76 -18.43
C ASN A 80 -0.48 17.14 -16.99
N TRP A 81 0.39 17.89 -16.30
CA TRP A 81 0.23 18.25 -14.89
C TRP A 81 -1.13 18.88 -14.56
N PRO A 82 -1.78 19.71 -15.42
CA PRO A 82 -3.08 20.28 -15.09
C PRO A 82 -4.19 19.22 -15.08
N ILE A 83 -4.14 18.26 -16.01
CA ILE A 83 -5.12 17.15 -16.09
C ILE A 83 -4.93 16.23 -14.89
N VAL A 84 -3.68 15.88 -14.56
CA VAL A 84 -3.36 15.07 -13.38
C VAL A 84 -3.89 15.73 -12.12
N LEU A 85 -3.64 17.04 -11.96
CA LEU A 85 -4.11 17.80 -10.81
C LEU A 85 -5.64 17.88 -10.76
N ALA A 86 -6.31 18.05 -11.90
CA ALA A 86 -7.77 18.02 -11.99
C ALA A 86 -8.34 16.65 -11.57
N ILE A 87 -7.76 15.54 -12.05
CA ILE A 87 -8.18 14.18 -11.66
C ILE A 87 -7.96 13.94 -10.16
N LEU A 88 -6.83 14.38 -9.63
CA LEU A 88 -6.54 14.29 -8.19
C LEU A 88 -7.56 15.07 -7.36
N LEU A 89 -7.88 16.31 -7.76
CA LEU A 89 -8.90 17.12 -7.09
C LEU A 89 -10.28 16.50 -7.16
N VAL A 90 -10.70 16.01 -8.34
CA VAL A 90 -12.00 15.33 -8.49
C VAL A 90 -12.06 14.09 -7.62
N THR A 91 -11.01 13.27 -7.61
CA THR A 91 -10.97 12.05 -6.80
C THR A 91 -10.98 12.37 -5.30
N LEU A 92 -10.27 13.42 -4.89
CA LEU A 92 -10.25 13.90 -3.51
C LEU A 92 -11.63 14.40 -3.08
N LEU A 93 -12.28 15.23 -3.91
CA LEU A 93 -13.62 15.75 -3.65
C LEU A 93 -14.67 14.63 -3.63
N SER A 94 -14.64 13.70 -4.59
CA SER A 94 -15.52 12.55 -4.61
C SER A 94 -15.35 11.69 -3.36
N SER A 95 -14.10 11.42 -2.95
CA SER A 95 -13.83 10.68 -1.71
C SER A 95 -14.33 11.41 -0.48
N ALA A 96 -14.14 12.73 -0.41
CA ALA A 96 -14.62 13.56 0.70
C ALA A 96 -16.16 13.59 0.76
N ILE A 97 -16.84 13.70 -0.38
CA ILE A 97 -18.31 13.67 -0.47
C ILE A 97 -18.84 12.32 0.00
N VAL A 98 -18.25 11.21 -0.47
CA VAL A 98 -18.64 9.85 -0.04
C VAL A 98 -18.41 9.69 1.46
N GLY A 99 -17.28 10.18 1.99
CA GLY A 99 -17.00 10.14 3.41
C GLY A 99 -17.99 10.95 4.25
N TRP A 100 -18.33 12.17 3.79
CA TRP A 100 -19.34 13.01 4.42
C TRP A 100 -20.72 12.36 4.42
N LEU A 101 -21.15 11.77 3.29
CA LEU A 101 -22.39 11.01 3.19
C LEU A 101 -22.41 9.85 4.19
N LEU A 102 -21.30 9.12 4.31
CA LEU A 102 -21.18 8.01 5.23
C LEU A 102 -21.32 8.47 6.68
N VAL A 103 -20.69 9.57 7.08
CA VAL A 103 -20.88 10.15 8.44
C VAL A 103 -22.32 10.61 8.66
N ARG A 104 -22.95 11.21 7.63
CA ARG A 104 -24.30 11.77 7.75
C ARG A 104 -25.40 10.72 7.85
N TYR A 105 -25.23 9.58 7.18
CA TYR A 105 -26.24 8.52 7.06
C TYR A 105 -25.93 7.25 7.86
N SER A 106 -24.69 7.05 8.33
CA SER A 106 -24.36 5.92 9.20
C SER A 106 -24.56 6.26 10.68
N SER A 107 -24.76 5.23 11.50
CA SER A 107 -24.81 5.32 12.96
C SER A 107 -23.42 5.37 13.62
N LEU A 108 -22.37 5.69 12.86
CA LEU A 108 -21.01 5.74 13.38
C LEU A 108 -20.78 6.98 14.27
N PRO A 109 -19.94 6.89 15.31
CA PRO A 109 -19.50 8.06 16.05
C PRO A 109 -18.87 9.08 15.11
N GLY A 110 -19.28 10.36 15.20
CA GLY A 110 -18.89 11.39 14.22
C GLY A 110 -17.38 11.50 13.99
N ASN A 111 -16.57 11.46 15.05
CA ASN A 111 -15.11 11.52 14.94
C ASN A 111 -14.53 10.28 14.24
N THR A 112 -15.03 9.08 14.57
CA THR A 112 -14.60 7.82 13.96
C THR A 112 -14.97 7.76 12.48
N GLY A 113 -16.19 8.16 12.11
CA GLY A 113 -16.61 8.21 10.72
C GLY A 113 -15.83 9.25 9.91
N ALA A 114 -15.55 10.43 10.50
CA ALA A 114 -14.78 11.48 9.84
C ALA A 114 -13.33 11.04 9.55
N TRP A 115 -12.61 10.51 10.54
CA TRP A 115 -11.23 10.05 10.36
C TRP A 115 -11.13 8.75 9.54
N GLY A 116 -12.11 7.86 9.67
CA GLY A 116 -12.17 6.60 8.93
C GLY A 116 -12.47 6.77 7.44
N SER A 117 -13.23 7.81 7.08
CA SER A 117 -13.55 8.12 5.68
C SER A 117 -12.63 9.14 5.01
N SER A 118 -11.83 9.86 5.80
CA SER A 118 -10.90 10.85 5.26
C SER A 118 -9.83 10.20 4.38
N PRO A 119 -9.59 10.74 3.16
CA PRO A 119 -8.53 10.25 2.29
C PRO A 119 -7.16 10.59 2.88
N GLY A 120 -6.29 9.59 3.02
CA GLY A 120 -4.90 9.77 3.44
C GLY A 120 -4.19 8.47 3.77
N GLY A 121 -3.00 8.60 4.35
CA GLY A 121 -2.21 7.45 4.82
C GLY A 121 -2.83 6.85 6.08
N ALA A 122 -3.15 5.55 6.04
CA ALA A 122 -3.85 4.86 7.13
C ALA A 122 -3.20 5.08 8.50
N ALA A 123 -1.87 4.95 8.60
CA ALA A 123 -1.13 5.16 9.85
C ALA A 123 -1.27 6.59 10.42
N ALA A 124 -1.27 7.61 9.56
CA ALA A 124 -1.44 9.01 10.00
C ALA A 124 -2.87 9.28 10.46
N MET A 125 -3.87 8.75 9.72
CA MET A 125 -5.28 8.92 10.05
C MET A 125 -5.65 8.20 11.35
N VAL A 126 -5.10 7.01 11.58
CA VAL A 126 -5.29 6.25 12.83
C VAL A 126 -4.64 6.95 14.03
N ALA A 127 -3.45 7.54 13.85
CA ALA A 127 -2.79 8.33 14.89
C ALA A 127 -3.59 9.59 15.24
N MET A 128 -4.07 10.34 14.25
CA MET A 128 -4.91 11.51 14.49
C MET A 128 -6.24 11.10 15.14
N ALA A 129 -6.87 10.01 14.71
CA ALA A 129 -8.09 9.50 15.32
C ALA A 129 -7.94 9.23 16.83
N GLN A 130 -6.78 8.71 17.25
CA GLN A 130 -6.46 8.50 18.66
C GLN A 130 -6.45 9.82 19.45
N ASP A 131 -5.86 10.88 18.91
CA ASP A 131 -5.77 12.19 19.56
C ASP A 131 -7.15 12.85 19.73
N TYR A 132 -8.10 12.55 18.84
CA TYR A 132 -9.47 13.05 18.87
C TYR A 132 -10.49 12.10 19.54
N GLY A 133 -10.00 11.09 20.27
CA GLY A 133 -10.82 10.15 21.05
C GLY A 133 -11.73 9.25 20.21
N ALA A 134 -11.41 9.06 18.93
CA ALA A 134 -12.15 8.17 18.04
C ALA A 134 -11.75 6.70 18.27
N ASP A 135 -12.60 5.78 17.81
CA ASP A 135 -12.27 4.35 17.83
C ASP A 135 -11.20 4.04 16.78
N ILE A 136 -9.96 3.96 17.25
CA ILE A 136 -8.74 3.65 16.47
C ILE A 136 -8.93 2.40 15.61
N ARG A 137 -9.62 1.38 16.13
CA ARG A 137 -9.79 0.09 15.45
C ARG A 137 -10.77 0.23 14.31
N LEU A 138 -11.87 0.94 14.54
CA LEU A 138 -12.88 1.18 13.52
C LEU A 138 -12.33 2.09 12.40
N VAL A 139 -11.56 3.12 12.75
CA VAL A 139 -10.85 3.96 11.76
C VAL A 139 -9.88 3.14 10.92
N ALA A 140 -9.04 2.31 11.56
CA ALA A 140 -8.12 1.43 10.85
C ALA A 140 -8.86 0.47 9.91
N PHE A 141 -9.91 -0.19 10.41
CA PHE A 141 -10.76 -1.07 9.63
C PHE A 141 -11.35 -0.36 8.40
N MET A 142 -11.92 0.83 8.56
CA MET A 142 -12.45 1.61 7.44
C MET A 142 -11.37 1.96 6.40
N GLN A 143 -10.17 2.34 6.85
CA GLN A 143 -9.06 2.70 5.96
C GLN A 143 -8.57 1.49 5.16
N TYR A 144 -8.44 0.32 5.79
CA TYR A 144 -8.05 -0.92 5.10
C TYR A 144 -9.16 -1.44 4.20
N LEU A 145 -10.41 -1.39 4.64
CA LEU A 145 -11.57 -1.79 3.82
C LEU A 145 -11.67 -0.94 2.55
N ARG A 146 -11.41 0.37 2.65
CA ARG A 146 -11.32 1.26 1.49
C ARG A 146 -10.25 0.80 0.51
N VAL A 147 -9.03 0.56 0.99
CA VAL A 147 -7.92 0.11 0.14
C VAL A 147 -8.28 -1.22 -0.53
N LEU A 148 -8.93 -2.14 0.19
CA LEU A 148 -9.40 -3.41 -0.33
C LEU A 148 -10.38 -3.22 -1.49
N PHE A 149 -11.41 -2.37 -1.31
CA PHE A 149 -12.38 -2.12 -2.36
C PHE A 149 -11.80 -1.37 -3.56
N VAL A 150 -10.93 -0.37 -3.32
CA VAL A 150 -10.29 0.38 -4.41
C VAL A 150 -9.37 -0.52 -5.23
N ALA A 151 -8.51 -1.30 -4.57
CA ALA A 151 -7.62 -2.25 -5.24
C ALA A 151 -8.42 -3.34 -5.95
N GLY A 152 -9.41 -3.94 -5.28
CA GLY A 152 -10.28 -4.96 -5.87
C GLY A 152 -11.10 -4.45 -7.07
N ALA A 153 -11.63 -3.22 -6.99
CA ALA A 153 -12.34 -2.59 -8.10
C ALA A 153 -11.42 -2.30 -9.28
N ALA A 154 -10.20 -1.79 -9.04
CA ALA A 154 -9.22 -1.58 -10.10
C ALA A 154 -8.92 -2.90 -10.84
N VAL A 155 -8.70 -3.99 -10.10
CA VAL A 155 -8.49 -5.33 -10.65
C VAL A 155 -9.68 -5.81 -11.48
N LEU A 156 -10.90 -5.64 -10.95
CA LEU A 156 -12.13 -6.04 -11.64
C LEU A 156 -12.31 -5.25 -12.95
N VAL A 157 -12.07 -3.93 -12.92
CA VAL A 157 -12.14 -3.08 -14.11
C VAL A 157 -11.10 -3.52 -15.14
N THR A 158 -9.85 -3.76 -14.73
CA THR A 158 -8.81 -4.23 -15.65
C THR A 158 -9.18 -5.57 -16.28
N ARG A 159 -9.69 -6.54 -15.49
CA ARG A 159 -10.20 -7.83 -15.99
C ARG A 159 -11.33 -7.66 -17.00
N MET A 160 -12.32 -6.82 -16.69
CA MET A 160 -13.48 -6.61 -17.54
C MET A 160 -13.12 -5.89 -18.85
N MET A 161 -12.15 -4.96 -18.81
CA MET A 161 -11.76 -4.18 -19.99
C MET A 161 -10.68 -4.86 -20.85
N LEU A 162 -9.72 -5.58 -20.26
CA LEU A 162 -8.63 -6.24 -21.00
C LEU A 162 -8.90 -7.73 -21.32
N GLY A 163 -9.88 -8.37 -20.67
CA GLY A 163 -10.17 -9.80 -20.82
C GLY A 163 -8.96 -10.68 -20.44
N ASP A 164 -8.78 -11.80 -21.15
CA ASP A 164 -7.66 -12.74 -20.95
C ASP A 164 -6.29 -12.16 -21.39
N ASN A 165 -6.24 -10.98 -22.04
CA ASN A 165 -4.95 -10.32 -22.31
C ASN A 165 -4.27 -9.80 -21.02
N ALA A 166 -4.96 -9.80 -19.89
CA ALA A 166 -4.34 -9.63 -18.58
C ALA A 166 -3.40 -10.80 -18.21
N GLU A 167 -3.52 -11.97 -18.85
CA GLU A 167 -2.60 -13.10 -18.69
C GLU A 167 -1.21 -12.83 -19.26
N ALA A 168 -1.06 -11.81 -20.14
CA ALA A 168 0.23 -11.47 -20.76
C ALA A 168 1.25 -10.82 -19.79
N VAL A 169 0.85 -10.51 -18.56
CA VAL A 169 1.75 -10.08 -17.47
C VAL A 169 2.22 -11.27 -16.61
N ASN A 170 1.93 -12.51 -17.02
CA ASN A 170 2.61 -13.70 -16.48
C ASN A 170 4.03 -13.82 -17.05
N GLN A 171 4.89 -12.84 -16.79
CA GLN A 171 6.32 -13.13 -16.79
C GLN A 171 6.55 -14.11 -15.65
N HIS A 172 7.27 -15.21 -15.92
CA HIS A 172 7.68 -16.18 -14.91
C HIS A 172 8.11 -15.45 -13.64
N ILE A 173 7.31 -15.55 -12.56
CA ILE A 173 7.64 -14.92 -11.28
C ILE A 173 8.90 -15.62 -10.78
N VAL A 174 10.06 -15.00 -11.01
CA VAL A 174 11.33 -15.48 -10.49
C VAL A 174 11.37 -15.09 -9.03
N TRP A 175 10.88 -15.99 -8.18
CA TRP A 175 10.84 -15.79 -6.73
C TRP A 175 12.23 -15.61 -6.11
N PHE A 176 13.28 -16.16 -6.73
CA PHE A 176 14.65 -16.08 -6.21
C PHE A 176 15.63 -15.69 -7.32
N PRO A 177 15.70 -14.39 -7.67
CA PRO A 177 16.73 -13.91 -8.58
C PRO A 177 18.10 -13.96 -7.89
N PRO A 178 19.20 -14.16 -8.64
CA PRO A 178 20.55 -14.09 -8.09
C PRO A 178 20.81 -12.72 -7.45
N VAL A 179 21.46 -12.72 -6.28
CA VAL A 179 21.72 -11.50 -5.50
C VAL A 179 22.69 -10.61 -6.27
N SER A 180 22.16 -9.52 -6.83
CA SER A 180 22.91 -8.52 -7.56
C SER A 180 23.38 -7.39 -6.62
N ILE A 181 24.39 -6.63 -7.06
CA ILE A 181 24.79 -5.40 -6.37
C ILE A 181 23.65 -4.36 -6.34
N ASN A 182 22.76 -4.41 -7.34
CA ASN A 182 21.60 -3.54 -7.48
C ASN A 182 20.55 -3.78 -6.38
N LEU A 183 20.36 -5.04 -5.96
CA LEU A 183 19.52 -5.36 -4.81
C LEU A 183 20.07 -4.71 -3.53
N LEU A 184 21.39 -4.79 -3.31
CA LEU A 184 22.02 -4.18 -2.15
C LEU A 184 21.89 -2.65 -2.17
N LEU A 185 22.09 -2.03 -3.34
CA LEU A 185 21.89 -0.59 -3.52
C LEU A 185 20.43 -0.17 -3.28
N THR A 186 19.47 -1.00 -3.71
CA THR A 186 18.04 -0.76 -3.48
C THR A 186 17.69 -0.83 -2.01
N ILE A 187 18.20 -1.84 -1.29
CA ILE A 187 18.00 -1.97 0.16
C ILE A 187 18.66 -0.79 0.89
N LEU A 188 19.89 -0.42 0.50
CA LEU A 188 20.59 0.73 1.07
C LEU A 188 19.78 2.02 0.85
N LEU A 189 19.27 2.24 -0.37
CA LEU A 189 18.40 3.36 -0.69
C LEU A 189 17.14 3.35 0.19
N ALA A 190 16.45 2.21 0.30
CA ALA A 190 15.24 2.09 1.12
C ALA A 190 15.51 2.43 2.59
N VAL A 191 16.64 1.97 3.15
CA VAL A 191 17.03 2.25 4.54
C VAL A 191 17.41 3.72 4.71
N VAL A 192 18.28 4.28 3.86
CA VAL A 192 18.74 5.67 3.97
C VAL A 192 17.60 6.66 3.70
N ALA A 193 16.89 6.50 2.59
CA ALA A 193 15.77 7.36 2.25
C ALA A 193 14.59 7.19 3.23
N GLY A 194 14.34 5.97 3.72
CA GLY A 194 13.34 5.70 4.73
C GLY A 194 13.67 6.35 6.08
N THR A 195 14.92 6.24 6.54
CA THR A 195 15.37 6.89 7.78
C THR A 195 15.32 8.41 7.69
N VAL A 196 15.73 8.99 6.55
CA VAL A 196 15.57 10.43 6.26
C VAL A 196 14.09 10.82 6.28
N GLY A 197 13.21 10.03 5.66
CA GLY A 197 11.76 10.25 5.69
C GLY A 197 11.17 10.22 7.09
N CYS A 198 11.68 9.35 7.96
CA CYS A 198 11.30 9.32 9.37
C CYS A 198 11.80 10.56 10.13
N LEU A 199 13.02 11.04 9.82
CA LEU A 199 13.63 12.21 10.46
C LEU A 199 12.90 13.51 10.09
N LEU A 200 12.45 13.63 8.84
CA LEU A 200 11.74 14.81 8.34
C LEU A 200 10.32 14.96 8.90
N ARG A 201 9.82 14.00 9.69
CA ARG A 201 8.48 14.00 10.33
C ARG A 201 7.31 14.27 9.36
N LEU A 202 7.52 13.99 8.07
CA LEU A 202 6.47 14.15 7.07
C LEU A 202 5.43 13.01 7.21
N PRO A 203 4.13 13.30 7.09
CA PRO A 203 3.10 12.27 7.00
C PRO A 203 3.41 11.34 5.82
N SER A 204 3.64 10.05 6.08
CA SER A 204 4.07 9.04 5.09
C SER A 204 5.45 9.30 4.42
N GLY A 205 6.34 10.05 5.08
CA GLY A 205 7.68 10.36 4.57
C GLY A 205 8.54 9.12 4.27
N THR A 206 8.32 8.03 5.00
CA THR A 206 9.00 6.73 4.80
C THR A 206 8.66 6.05 3.47
N MET A 207 7.56 6.42 2.80
CA MET A 207 7.25 5.96 1.45
C MET A 207 7.63 7.01 0.40
N LEU A 208 7.32 8.28 0.67
CA LEU A 208 7.51 9.38 -0.28
C LEU A 208 9.00 9.65 -0.58
N ILE A 209 9.87 9.63 0.43
CA ILE A 209 11.30 9.95 0.23
C ILE A 209 12.01 8.85 -0.57
N PRO A 210 11.85 7.53 -0.26
CA PRO A 210 12.38 6.48 -1.12
C PRO A 210 11.83 6.50 -2.55
N MET A 211 10.55 6.86 -2.72
CA MET A 211 9.93 7.00 -4.03
C MET A 211 10.58 8.13 -4.86
N LEU A 212 10.72 9.32 -4.30
CA LEU A 212 11.31 10.46 -5.00
C LEU A 212 12.81 10.28 -5.23
N ALA A 213 13.54 9.86 -4.20
CA ALA A 213 14.98 9.61 -4.31
C ALA A 213 15.27 8.49 -5.32
N GLY A 214 14.49 7.40 -5.27
CA GLY A 214 14.60 6.31 -6.22
C GLY A 214 14.28 6.74 -7.65
N ALA A 215 13.21 7.52 -7.86
CA ALA A 215 12.86 8.01 -9.20
C ALA A 215 13.94 8.92 -9.79
N VAL A 216 14.56 9.78 -8.98
CA VAL A 216 15.68 10.63 -9.41
C VAL A 216 16.93 9.80 -9.74
N LEU A 217 17.30 8.85 -8.88
CA LEU A 217 18.48 8.01 -9.08
C LEU A 217 18.31 7.06 -10.27
N GLN A 218 17.09 6.56 -10.50
CA GLN A 218 16.78 5.68 -11.61
C GLN A 218 16.64 6.44 -12.94
N SER A 219 16.04 7.63 -12.95
CA SER A 219 16.00 8.48 -14.14
C SER A 219 17.39 8.98 -14.54
N GLY A 220 18.27 9.21 -13.56
CA GLY A 220 19.69 9.51 -13.79
C GLY A 220 20.53 8.32 -14.25
N GLN A 221 19.96 7.11 -14.37
CA GLN A 221 20.66 5.85 -14.65
C GLN A 221 21.78 5.51 -13.65
N LEU A 222 21.79 6.11 -12.46
CA LEU A 222 22.79 5.86 -11.42
C LEU A 222 22.54 4.54 -10.69
N ILE A 223 21.26 4.16 -10.51
CA ILE A 223 20.86 2.94 -9.82
C ILE A 223 19.73 2.28 -10.61
N THR A 224 19.86 1.00 -10.91
CA THR A 224 18.75 0.16 -11.37
C THR A 224 18.07 -0.46 -10.15
N ILE A 225 16.85 -0.03 -9.86
CA ILE A 225 16.08 -0.59 -8.75
C ILE A 225 15.66 -2.01 -9.12
N GLU A 226 16.10 -2.97 -8.30
CA GLU A 226 15.74 -4.38 -8.41
C GLU A 226 15.05 -4.81 -7.12
N LEU A 227 13.77 -5.16 -7.24
CA LEU A 227 12.94 -5.60 -6.12
C LEU A 227 12.49 -7.04 -6.36
N PRO A 228 13.03 -7.99 -5.59
CA PRO A 228 12.61 -9.36 -5.66
C PRO A 228 11.17 -9.53 -5.17
N GLU A 229 10.44 -10.44 -5.80
CA GLU A 229 9.03 -10.69 -5.52
C GLU A 229 8.78 -11.17 -4.07
N TRP A 230 9.72 -11.94 -3.50
CA TRP A 230 9.64 -12.33 -2.09
C TRP A 230 9.73 -11.13 -1.13
N LEU A 231 10.54 -10.12 -1.46
CA LEU A 231 10.68 -8.92 -0.65
C LEU A 231 9.42 -8.05 -0.74
N LEU A 232 8.83 -7.94 -1.93
CA LEU A 232 7.55 -7.27 -2.14
C LEU A 232 6.41 -8.01 -1.43
N ALA A 233 6.36 -9.34 -1.50
CA ALA A 233 5.37 -10.15 -0.80
C ALA A 233 5.41 -9.93 0.72
N MET A 234 6.61 -9.89 1.32
CA MET A 234 6.76 -9.56 2.74
C MET A 234 6.32 -8.13 3.06
N ALA A 235 6.66 -7.16 2.21
CA ALA A 235 6.26 -5.77 2.41
C ALA A 235 4.73 -5.59 2.28
N TYR A 236 4.09 -6.24 1.31
CA TYR A 236 2.64 -6.27 1.17
C TYR A 236 1.95 -6.94 2.34
N MET A 237 2.50 -8.06 2.82
CA MET A 237 1.99 -8.76 4.00
C MET A 237 2.16 -7.96 5.31
N ALA A 238 3.19 -7.12 5.39
CA ALA A 238 3.38 -6.22 6.54
C ALA A 238 2.42 -5.02 6.50
N ILE A 239 1.97 -4.59 5.32
CA ILE A 239 1.08 -3.44 5.17
C ILE A 239 -0.40 -3.84 5.26
N GLY A 240 -0.77 -5.00 4.72
CA GLY A 240 -2.14 -5.52 4.70
C GLY A 240 -2.52 -6.25 5.97
#